data_AF-A0A8X6IVB0-F1
#
_entry.id   AF-A0A8X6IVB0-F1
#
_cell.length_a   1.000
_cell.length_b   1.000
_cell.length_c   1.000
_cell.angle_alpha   90.00
_cell.angle_beta   90.00
_cell.angle_gamma   90.00
#
_symmetry.space_group_name_H-M   'P 1'
#
loop_
_entity.id
_entity.type
_entity.pdbx_description
1 polymer ?
#
loop_
_entity_poly.entity_id
_entity_poly.type
_entity_poly.pdbx_seq_one_letter_code
_entity_poly.pdbx_strand_id
1 'polypeptide(L)'
;MDDLMSGASSNKEAIILIQALVKALDARGFHLQKLRSNSRDVLTNISKNLEFNELNVEIYPENCSKALGLIWDSKEKIGSFSF
;
A
#
# COMPACT_ATOMS: atom_id res chain seq x y z
N MET A 1 0.86 4.73 -14.78
CA MET A 1 0.63 5.78 -13.76
C MET A 1 -0.29 5.10 -12.80
N ASP A 2 0.22 4.72 -11.64
CA ASP A 2 -0.39 3.65 -10.83
C ASP A 2 -0.97 4.21 -9.52
N ASP A 3 -0.73 5.50 -9.26
CA ASP A 3 -1.28 6.24 -8.13
C ASP A 3 -2.53 7.04 -8.53
N LEU A 4 -3.57 6.97 -7.70
CA LEU A 4 -4.78 7.75 -7.83
C LEU A 4 -4.97 8.64 -6.60
N MET A 5 -5.03 9.96 -6.81
CA MET A 5 -5.26 10.94 -5.76
C MET A 5 -6.62 11.62 -5.95
N SER A 6 -7.41 11.66 -4.88
CA SER A 6 -8.70 12.36 -4.87
C SER A 6 -8.91 13.06 -3.53
N GLY A 7 -9.70 14.14 -3.55
CA GLY A 7 -10.01 14.97 -2.39
C GLY A 7 -11.50 14.94 -2.06
N ALA A 8 -11.84 15.26 -0.81
CA ALA A 8 -13.21 15.39 -0.34
C ALA A 8 -13.31 16.54 0.67
N SER A 9 -14.50 17.12 0.81
CA SER A 9 -14.74 18.27 1.69
C SER A 9 -15.03 17.83 3.14
N SER A 10 -15.25 16.53 3.37
CA SER A 10 -15.46 15.96 4.71
C SER A 10 -14.95 14.53 4.82
N ASN A 11 -14.66 14.08 6.05
CA ASN A 11 -14.27 12.69 6.32
C ASN A 11 -15.33 11.68 5.85
N LYS A 12 -16.63 12.00 6.03
CA LYS A 12 -17.74 11.12 5.62
C LYS A 12 -17.78 10.94 4.10
N GLU A 13 -17.64 12.04 3.37
CA GLU A 13 -17.59 12.03 1.91
C GLU A 13 -16.36 11.25 1.41
N ALA A 14 -15.19 11.44 2.03
CA ALA A 14 -13.98 10.69 1.70
C ALA A 14 -14.18 9.18 1.84
N ILE A 15 -14.81 8.73 2.93
CA ILE A 15 -15.08 7.30 3.16
C ILE A 15 -16.02 6.74 2.09
N ILE A 16 -17.11 7.45 1.78
CA ILE A 16 -18.08 7.03 0.74
C ILE A 16 -17.39 6.94 -0.63
N LEU A 17 -16.58 7.96 -0.97
CA LEU A 17 -15.85 8.02 -2.23
C LEU A 17 -14.90 6.83 -2.38
N ILE A 18 -14.13 6.50 -1.33
CA ILE A 18 -13.18 5.40 -1.35
C ILE A 18 -13.91 4.06 -1.48
N GLN A 19 -15.03 3.87 -0.78
CA GLN A 19 -15.84 2.65 -0.93
C GLN A 19 -16.38 2.49 -2.36
N ALA A 20 -16.89 3.57 -2.95
CA ALA A 20 -17.37 3.55 -4.33
C ALA A 20 -16.25 3.26 -5.33
N LEU A 21 -15.08 3.86 -5.12
CA LEU A 21 -13.90 3.68 -5.96
C LEU A 21 -13.38 2.24 -5.91
N VAL A 22 -13.22 1.68 -4.71
CA VAL A 22 -12.78 0.28 -4.55
C VAL A 22 -13.74 -0.65 -5.27
N LYS A 23 -15.06 -0.48 -5.07
CA LYS A 23 -16.06 -1.32 -5.75
C LYS A 23 -16.01 -1.20 -7.27
N ALA A 24 -15.82 0.00 -7.81
CA ALA A 24 -15.76 0.23 -9.25
C ALA A 24 -14.51 -0.39 -9.89
N LEU A 25 -13.38 -0.31 -9.19
CA LEU A 25 -12.11 -0.88 -9.64
C LEU A 25 -12.10 -2.41 -9.53
N ASP A 26 -12.64 -2.95 -8.44
CA ASP A 26 -12.74 -4.38 -8.21
C ASP A 26 -13.61 -5.06 -9.27
N ALA A 27 -14.72 -4.42 -9.67
CA ALA A 27 -15.57 -4.85 -10.78
C ALA A 27 -14.84 -4.92 -12.14
N ARG A 28 -13.67 -4.29 -12.26
CA ARG A 28 -12.82 -4.27 -13.46
C ARG A 28 -11.51 -5.06 -13.27
N GLY A 29 -11.35 -5.77 -12.15
CA GLY A 29 -10.16 -6.56 -11.84
C GLY A 29 -8.97 -5.75 -11.32
N PHE A 30 -9.21 -4.50 -10.89
CA PHE A 30 -8.18 -3.65 -10.28
C PHE A 30 -8.35 -3.61 -8.77
N HIS A 31 -7.29 -3.94 -8.04
CA HIS A 31 -7.29 -3.94 -6.58
C HIS A 31 -6.39 -2.83 -6.05
N LEU A 32 -6.97 -1.88 -5.30
CA LEU A 32 -6.21 -0.84 -4.61
C LEU A 32 -5.51 -1.43 -3.38
N GLN A 33 -4.18 -1.57 -3.42
CA GLN A 33 -3.44 -2.25 -2.35
C GLN A 33 -2.97 -1.34 -1.21
N LYS A 34 -2.95 -0.01 -1.40
CA LYS A 34 -2.39 0.95 -0.41
C LYS A 34 -3.12 2.28 -0.45
N LEU A 35 -3.96 2.54 0.56
CA LEU A 35 -4.65 3.82 0.72
C LEU A 35 -3.87 4.73 1.67
N ARG A 36 -3.73 6.02 1.29
CA ARG A 36 -3.14 7.07 2.13
C ARG A 36 -4.16 8.20 2.31
N SER A 37 -4.21 8.77 3.50
CA SER A 37 -5.02 9.97 3.80
C SER A 37 -4.32 10.81 4.85
N ASN A 38 -4.57 12.11 4.82
CA ASN A 38 -4.17 13.06 5.86
C ASN A 38 -5.04 12.97 7.12
N SER A 39 -6.18 12.27 7.07
CA SER A 39 -7.12 12.13 8.17
C SER A 39 -7.06 10.73 8.78
N ARG A 40 -6.76 10.67 10.09
CA ARG A 40 -6.69 9.39 10.82
C ARG A 40 -8.05 8.69 10.90
N ASP A 41 -9.13 9.46 10.99
CA ASP A 41 -10.50 8.93 11.03
C ASP A 41 -10.85 8.20 9.74
N VAL A 42 -10.43 8.76 8.60
CA VAL A 42 -10.62 8.17 7.28
C VAL A 42 -9.85 6.85 7.20
N LEU A 43 -8.57 6.84 7.56
CA LEU A 43 -7.75 5.61 7.55
C LEU A 43 -8.34 4.49 8.43
N THR A 44 -8.79 4.83 9.63
CA THR A 44 -9.31 3.85 10.60
C THR A 44 -10.65 3.24 10.16
N ASN A 45 -11.49 4.02 9.45
CA ASN A 45 -12.75 3.52 8.90
C ASN A 45 -12.53 2.65 7.65
N ILE A 46 -11.52 2.96 6.84
CA ILE A 46 -11.18 2.18 5.66
C ILE A 46 -10.69 0.79 6.05
N SER A 47 -9.74 0.69 6.97
CA SER A 47 -9.18 -0.60 7.40
C SER A 47 -10.18 -1.50 8.13
N LYS A 48 -11.24 -0.93 8.71
CA LYS A 48 -12.35 -1.72 9.28
C LYS A 48 -13.32 -2.26 8.23
N ASN A 49 -13.53 -1.53 7.14
CA ASN A 49 -14.53 -1.87 6.12
C ASN A 49 -13.96 -2.71 4.98
N LEU A 50 -12.66 -2.63 4.76
CA LEU A 50 -11.95 -3.45 3.80
C LEU A 50 -11.22 -4.50 4.62
N GLU A 51 -11.69 -5.74 4.56
CA GLU A 51 -10.89 -6.92 4.90
C GLU A 51 -9.72 -6.97 3.91
N PHE A 52 -8.76 -6.07 4.10
CA PHE A 52 -7.44 -6.25 3.53
C PHE A 52 -6.91 -7.50 4.20
N ASN A 53 -7.03 -8.62 3.49
CA ASN A 53 -6.08 -9.71 3.66
C ASN A 53 -4.73 -9.02 3.57
N GLU A 54 -4.07 -8.83 4.71
CA GLU A 54 -2.66 -8.52 4.72
C GLU A 54 -2.04 -9.63 3.88
N LEU A 55 -1.73 -9.30 2.62
CA LEU A 55 -0.87 -10.11 1.80
C LEU A 55 0.42 -10.14 2.59
N ASN A 56 0.56 -11.16 3.42
CA ASN A 56 1.80 -11.57 4.05
C ASN A 56 2.76 -11.72 2.87
N VAL A 57 3.54 -10.69 2.62
CA VAL A 57 4.67 -10.75 1.72
C VAL A 57 5.68 -11.62 2.46
N GLU A 58 5.50 -12.94 2.39
CA GLU A 58 6.50 -13.89 2.82
C GLU A 58 7.64 -13.78 1.82
N ILE A 59 8.71 -13.11 2.26
CA ILE A 59 9.97 -13.10 1.54
C ILE A 59 10.60 -14.46 1.79
N TYR A 60 10.43 -15.38 0.84
CA TYR A 60 11.13 -16.67 0.83
C TYR A 60 12.62 -16.42 0.50
N PRO A 61 13.54 -16.55 1.47
CA PRO A 61 14.95 -16.16 1.30
C PRO A 61 15.66 -16.98 0.22
N GLU A 62 15.17 -18.20 -0.03
CA GLU A 62 15.67 -19.14 -1.02
C GLU A 62 15.47 -18.70 -2.48
N ASN A 63 14.65 -17.67 -2.73
CA ASN A 63 14.44 -17.06 -4.05
C ASN A 63 14.97 -15.61 -4.15
N CYS A 64 15.72 -15.13 -3.16
CA CYS A 64 16.39 -13.82 -3.19
C CYS A 64 17.65 -13.84 -4.06
N SER A 65 17.53 -14.29 -5.31
CA SER A 65 18.61 -14.23 -6.29
C SER A 65 18.42 -13.03 -7.22
N LYS A 66 19.18 -11.97 -6.90
CA LYS A 66 19.52 -10.81 -7.76
C LYS A 66 18.36 -9.90 -8.18
N ALA A 67 18.00 -8.96 -7.31
CA ALA A 67 17.52 -7.66 -7.75
C ALA A 67 18.13 -6.57 -6.85
N LEU A 68 19.04 -5.80 -7.45
CA LEU A 68 19.79 -4.67 -6.90
C LEU A 68 20.92 -5.09 -5.94
N GLY A 69 22.15 -4.71 -6.30
CA GLY A 69 23.38 -4.90 -5.50
C GLY A 69 23.35 -4.07 -4.22
N LEU A 70 22.45 -4.43 -3.32
CA LEU A 70 22.31 -3.89 -1.98
C LEU A 70 22.67 -5.02 -1.03
N ILE A 71 23.92 -4.99 -0.58
CA ILE A 71 24.37 -5.81 0.54
C ILE A 71 23.94 -5.04 1.79
N TRP A 72 22.91 -5.55 2.46
CA TRP A 72 22.47 -5.00 3.73
C TRP A 72 23.20 -5.74 4.87
N ASP A 73 24.15 -5.06 5.52
CA ASP A 73 24.72 -5.50 6.79
C ASP A 73 23.97 -4.82 7.93
N SER A 74 23.30 -5.59 8.79
CA SER A 74 22.52 -5.05 9.91
C SER A 74 23.39 -4.61 11.09
N LYS A 75 24.70 -4.86 11.07
CA LYS A 75 25.63 -4.45 12.12
C LYS A 75 26.26 -3.09 11.86
N GLU A 76 26.46 -2.74 10.60
CA GLU A 76 26.94 -1.42 10.21
C GLU A 76 25.78 -0.62 9.63
N LYS A 77 25.40 0.49 10.27
CA LYS A 77 24.34 1.40 9.80
C LYS A 77 24.77 2.20 8.56
N ILE A 78 25.44 1.58 7.60
CA ILE A 78 25.94 2.18 6.37
C ILE A 78 25.74 1.17 5.25
N GLY A 79 24.78 1.45 4.37
CA GLY A 79 24.63 0.73 3.11
C GLY A 79 25.57 1.35 2.07
N SER A 80 26.45 0.55 1.48
CA SER A 80 27.31 0.96 0.38
C SER A 80 26.88 0.32 -0.93
N PHE A 81 26.86 1.10 -2.01
CA PHE A 81 26.64 0.62 -3.36
C PHE A 81 27.98 0.24 -3.99
N SER A 82 28.08 -0.97 -4.54
CA SER A 82 29.21 -1.41 -5.37
C SER A 82 28.69 -1.77 -6.76
N PHE A 83 29.26 -1.14 -7.79
CA PHE A 83 29.03 -1.44 -9.20
C PHE A 83 29.91 -2.60 -9.65
#